data_AF-A0A352WP91-F1
#
_entry.id   AF-A0A352WP91-F1
#
_cell.length_a   1.000
_cell.length_b   1.000
_cell.length_c   1.000
_cell.angle_alpha   90.00
_cell.angle_beta   90.00
_cell.angle_gamma   90.00
#
_symmetry.space_group_name_H-M   'P 1'
#
loop_
_entity.id
_entity.type
_entity.pdbx_description
1 polymer ?
#
loop_
_entity_poly.entity_id
_entity_poly.type
_entity_poly.pdbx_seq_one_letter_code
_entity_poly.pdbx_strand_id
1 'polypeptide(L)'
;ESAKQESIDTIIQFSEAKKAGYVDRVYVTGCLSERYKDELQEGIPEVDAWFGTRDLPRLLKTLRADYKKQLVGERLLTTPAHYAYLKIAEGCDRPCAFCAIPLMRGKHVSTPMEDLVTHAQSLAANGSRELILIAQDLTYYGLDLYKERKLAELVDRLSDVEGIDWIRLHYAFPTGFPMDVLDVMARKSNVCNYLDMPLQHASDEMLRAMRRGITQEKMDR
;
A
#
# COMPACT_ATOMS: atom_id res chain seq x y z
N GLU A 1 -6.95 -15.57 5.03
CA GLU A 1 -6.58 -16.89 4.47
C GLU A 1 -6.88 -17.00 2.98
N SER A 2 -8.07 -16.57 2.53
CA SER A 2 -8.44 -16.56 1.10
C SER A 2 -7.37 -15.99 0.16
N ALA A 3 -6.85 -14.77 0.40
CA ALA A 3 -5.83 -14.18 -0.48
C ALA A 3 -4.48 -14.94 -0.52
N LYS A 4 -4.11 -15.63 0.58
CA LYS A 4 -2.91 -16.49 0.60
C LYS A 4 -3.13 -17.70 -0.32
N GLN A 5 -4.29 -18.34 -0.18
CA GLN A 5 -4.65 -19.51 -0.98
C GLN A 5 -4.74 -19.14 -2.46
N GLU A 6 -5.44 -18.05 -2.80
CA GLU A 6 -5.56 -17.53 -4.16
C GLU A 6 -4.18 -17.28 -4.81
N SER A 7 -3.25 -16.69 -4.05
CA SER A 7 -1.88 -16.47 -4.54
C SER A 7 -1.15 -17.79 -4.81
N ILE A 8 -1.31 -18.80 -3.96
CA ILE A 8 -0.70 -20.13 -4.15
C ILE A 8 -1.31 -20.82 -5.37
N ASP A 9 -2.64 -20.84 -5.46
CA ASP A 9 -3.36 -21.45 -6.58
C ASP A 9 -2.96 -20.81 -7.92
N THR A 10 -2.79 -19.49 -7.93
CA THR A 10 -2.30 -18.75 -9.10
C THR A 10 -0.88 -19.19 -9.49
N ILE A 11 0.03 -19.34 -8.53
CA ILE A 11 1.40 -19.80 -8.80
C ILE A 11 1.38 -21.22 -9.39
N ILE A 12 0.54 -22.11 -8.85
CA ILE A 12 0.38 -23.48 -9.35
C ILE A 12 -0.14 -23.46 -10.78
N GLN A 13 -1.20 -22.68 -11.06
CA GLN A 13 -1.76 -22.53 -12.40
C GLN A 13 -0.71 -22.11 -13.43
N PHE A 14 0.12 -21.09 -13.12
CA PHE A 14 1.17 -20.65 -14.03
C PHE A 14 2.33 -21.66 -14.14
N SER A 15 2.59 -22.42 -13.09
CA SER A 15 3.58 -23.50 -13.10
C SER A 15 3.14 -24.66 -14.01
N GLU A 16 1.85 -25.02 -13.99
CA GLU A 16 1.27 -25.99 -14.92
C GLU A 16 1.28 -25.48 -16.37
N ALA A 17 0.94 -24.22 -16.59
CA ALA A 17 1.01 -23.59 -17.91
C ALA A 17 2.44 -23.62 -18.48
N LYS A 18 3.45 -23.45 -17.63
CA LYS A 18 4.86 -23.61 -18.02
C LYS A 18 5.21 -25.04 -18.40
N LYS A 19 4.77 -26.03 -17.61
CA LYS A 19 4.96 -27.46 -17.96
C LYS A 19 4.33 -27.82 -19.30
N ALA A 20 3.18 -27.21 -19.61
CA ALA A 20 2.48 -27.40 -20.88
C ALA A 20 3.07 -26.61 -22.06
N GLY A 21 4.08 -25.75 -21.83
CA GLY A 21 4.74 -24.97 -22.87
C GLY A 21 4.02 -23.68 -23.29
N TYR A 22 2.98 -23.25 -22.55
CA TYR A 22 2.30 -21.97 -22.80
C TYR A 22 3.04 -20.76 -22.21
N VAL A 23 3.92 -21.01 -21.24
CA VAL A 23 4.68 -19.99 -20.52
C VAL A 23 6.15 -20.41 -20.44
N ASP A 24 7.08 -19.53 -20.81
CA ASP A 24 8.51 -19.87 -20.79
C ASP A 24 9.10 -19.87 -19.37
N ARG A 25 8.71 -18.88 -18.56
CA ARG A 25 9.26 -18.62 -17.22
C ARG A 25 8.18 -18.14 -16.26
N VAL A 26 8.29 -18.53 -14.99
CA VAL A 26 7.45 -18.09 -13.90
C VAL A 26 8.34 -17.44 -12.83
N TYR A 27 8.10 -16.16 -12.58
CA TYR A 27 8.77 -15.39 -11.54
C TYR A 27 7.73 -14.95 -10.51
N VAL A 28 7.99 -15.21 -9.23
CA VAL A 28 7.05 -14.87 -8.16
C VAL A 28 7.64 -13.77 -7.30
N THR A 29 6.86 -12.71 -7.09
CA THR A 29 7.25 -11.58 -6.24
C THR A 29 6.12 -11.15 -5.32
N GLY A 30 6.47 -10.60 -4.15
CA GLY A 30 5.53 -9.91 -3.27
C GLY A 30 5.49 -10.48 -1.86
N CYS A 31 4.42 -10.13 -1.14
CA CYS A 31 4.24 -10.42 0.29
C CYS A 31 4.38 -11.91 0.62
N LEU A 32 3.73 -12.78 -0.15
CA LEU A 32 3.75 -14.22 0.08
C LEU A 32 5.18 -14.78 -0.01
N SER A 33 5.92 -14.39 -1.07
CA SER A 33 7.30 -14.80 -1.29
C SER A 33 8.27 -14.22 -0.26
N GLU A 34 8.02 -13.04 0.30
CA GLU A 34 8.86 -12.47 1.37
C GLU A 34 8.80 -13.34 2.63
N ARG A 35 7.61 -13.84 2.97
CA ARG A 35 7.37 -14.51 4.26
C ARG A 35 7.60 -16.02 4.23
N TYR A 36 7.27 -16.67 3.12
CA TYR A 36 7.22 -18.14 3.02
C TYR A 36 8.14 -18.66 1.92
N LYS A 37 9.23 -17.94 1.61
CA LYS A 37 10.10 -18.24 0.48
C LYS A 37 10.59 -19.69 0.49
N ASP A 38 11.14 -20.13 1.62
CA ASP A 38 11.80 -21.43 1.72
C ASP A 38 10.78 -22.57 1.57
N GLU A 39 9.65 -22.49 2.28
CA GLU A 39 8.54 -23.45 2.18
C GLU A 39 7.98 -23.53 0.74
N LEU A 40 7.78 -22.39 0.08
CA LEU A 40 7.21 -22.34 -1.27
C LEU A 40 8.19 -22.81 -2.34
N GLN A 41 9.49 -22.54 -2.16
CA GLN A 41 10.52 -22.98 -3.09
C GLN A 41 10.69 -24.50 -3.05
N GLU A 42 10.54 -25.12 -1.87
CA GLU A 42 10.50 -26.58 -1.74
C GLU A 42 9.21 -27.18 -2.33
N GLY A 43 8.06 -26.52 -2.14
CA GLY A 43 6.76 -27.02 -2.58
C GLY A 43 6.44 -26.82 -4.07
N ILE A 44 7.03 -25.82 -4.73
CA ILE A 44 6.76 -25.48 -6.14
C ILE A 44 8.08 -25.23 -6.89
N PRO A 45 8.87 -26.30 -7.18
CA PRO A 45 10.19 -26.17 -7.78
C PRO A 45 10.18 -25.66 -9.23
N GLU A 46 9.00 -25.57 -9.88
CA GLU A 46 8.86 -25.10 -11.26
C GLU A 46 9.00 -23.58 -11.41
N VAL A 47 8.88 -22.83 -10.31
CA VAL A 47 9.10 -21.38 -10.30
C VAL A 47 10.60 -21.08 -10.51
N ASP A 48 10.91 -20.24 -11.50
CA ASP A 48 12.30 -19.96 -11.89
C ASP A 48 13.05 -19.08 -10.89
N ALA A 49 12.35 -18.14 -10.26
CA ALA A 49 12.91 -17.35 -9.17
C ALA A 49 11.83 -16.71 -8.31
N TRP A 50 12.16 -16.60 -7.03
CA TRP A 50 11.36 -15.99 -5.98
C TRP A 50 11.96 -14.66 -5.53
N PHE A 51 11.14 -13.65 -5.31
CA PHE A 51 11.56 -12.31 -4.92
C PHE A 51 10.69 -11.76 -3.79
N GLY A 52 11.34 -11.25 -2.75
CA GLY A 52 10.68 -10.46 -1.72
C GLY A 52 10.11 -9.15 -2.25
N THR A 53 9.44 -8.44 -1.36
CA THR A 53 8.88 -7.10 -1.58
C THR A 53 9.95 -6.03 -1.76
N ARG A 54 11.19 -6.28 -1.30
CA ARG A 54 12.33 -5.36 -1.41
C ARG A 54 13.41 -5.82 -2.39
N ASP A 55 13.15 -6.89 -3.12
CA ASP A 55 14.13 -7.51 -4.03
C ASP A 55 14.16 -6.86 -5.43
N LEU A 56 13.66 -5.63 -5.58
CA LEU A 56 13.60 -4.95 -6.89
C LEU A 56 14.96 -4.94 -7.63
N PRO A 57 16.11 -4.62 -7.01
CA PRO A 57 17.40 -4.68 -7.69
C PRO A 57 17.74 -6.09 -8.23
N ARG A 58 17.41 -7.13 -7.46
CA ARG A 58 17.65 -8.53 -7.85
C ARG A 58 16.70 -8.94 -8.99
N LEU A 59 15.43 -8.55 -8.89
CA LEU A 59 14.43 -8.80 -9.92
C LEU A 59 14.84 -8.19 -11.26
N LEU A 60 15.24 -6.93 -11.27
CA LEU A 60 15.70 -6.23 -12.48
C LEU A 60 16.92 -6.92 -13.11
N LYS A 61 17.89 -7.33 -12.27
CA LYS A 61 19.06 -8.09 -12.73
C LYS A 61 18.67 -9.42 -13.36
N THR A 62 17.73 -10.17 -12.76
CA THR A 62 17.24 -11.44 -13.30
C THR A 62 16.53 -11.24 -14.64
N LEU A 63 15.72 -10.19 -14.76
CA LEU A 63 15.02 -9.85 -16.00
C LEU A 63 15.91 -9.19 -17.06
N ARG A 64 17.18 -8.92 -16.74
CA ARG A 64 18.12 -8.14 -17.58
C ARG A 64 17.51 -6.80 -18.00
N ALA A 65 16.70 -6.21 -17.14
CA ALA A 65 16.07 -4.93 -17.36
C ALA A 65 17.02 -3.80 -16.95
N ASP A 66 17.15 -2.81 -17.82
CA ASP A 66 17.89 -1.59 -17.50
C ASP A 66 17.01 -0.66 -16.65
N TYR A 67 17.49 -0.27 -15.48
CA TYR A 67 16.76 0.62 -14.60
C TYR A 67 16.87 2.06 -15.09
N LYS A 68 15.88 2.48 -15.88
CA LYS A 68 15.79 3.84 -16.40
C LYS A 68 15.38 4.80 -15.28
N LYS A 69 16.38 5.39 -14.62
CA LYS A 69 16.17 6.41 -13.57
C LYS A 69 15.32 7.59 -14.04
N GLN A 70 15.35 7.93 -15.33
CA GLN A 70 14.51 9.00 -15.88
C GLN A 70 13.01 8.68 -15.89
N LEU A 71 12.62 7.40 -15.79
CA LEU A 71 11.21 6.98 -15.73
C LEU A 71 10.72 6.85 -14.27
N VAL A 72 11.55 7.20 -13.28
CA VAL A 72 11.14 7.16 -11.88
C VAL A 72 10.01 8.18 -11.68
N GLY A 73 8.83 7.67 -11.33
CA GLY A 73 7.61 8.46 -11.18
C GLY A 73 6.65 8.36 -12.38
N GLU A 74 7.12 7.84 -13.52
CA GLU A 74 6.23 7.41 -14.60
C GLU A 74 5.66 6.03 -14.27
N ARG A 75 4.34 5.89 -14.39
CA ARG A 75 3.65 4.64 -14.12
C ARG A 75 2.65 4.32 -15.22
N LEU A 76 2.85 3.18 -15.87
CA LEU A 76 1.81 2.59 -16.70
C LEU A 76 0.73 1.99 -15.80
N LEU A 77 -0.51 2.46 -15.94
CA LEU A 77 -1.64 1.93 -15.20
C LEU A 77 -2.17 0.66 -15.88
N THR A 78 -2.34 -0.39 -15.09
CA THR A 78 -3.04 -1.62 -15.50
C THR A 78 -4.49 -1.65 -15.01
N THR A 79 -4.92 -0.63 -14.26
CA THR A 79 -6.30 -0.38 -13.85
C THR A 79 -7.04 0.47 -14.88
N PRO A 80 -8.39 0.51 -14.83
CA PRO A 80 -9.16 1.49 -15.60
C PRO A 80 -8.62 2.92 -15.42
N ALA A 81 -8.60 3.70 -16.51
CA ALA A 81 -7.93 4.99 -16.55
C ALA A 81 -8.50 6.04 -15.58
N HIS A 82 -9.77 5.91 -15.17
CA HIS A 82 -10.47 6.91 -14.37
C HIS A 82 -10.03 7.00 -12.90
N TYR A 83 -9.32 6.00 -12.37
CA TYR A 83 -8.80 6.03 -11.00
C TYR A 83 -7.37 5.49 -10.91
N ALA A 84 -6.67 5.92 -9.86
CA ALA A 84 -5.34 5.42 -9.56
C ALA A 84 -5.13 5.30 -8.06
N TYR A 85 -4.59 4.16 -7.63
CA TYR A 85 -4.05 4.02 -6.27
C TYR A 85 -2.75 4.81 -6.14
N LEU A 86 -2.66 5.71 -5.17
CA LEU A 86 -1.46 6.48 -4.87
C LEU A 86 -0.91 6.03 -3.51
N LYS A 87 0.19 5.29 -3.55
CA LYS A 87 0.84 4.79 -2.33
C LYS A 87 1.67 5.90 -1.70
N ILE A 88 1.25 6.37 -0.53
CA ILE A 88 1.89 7.52 0.14
C ILE A 88 2.97 7.09 1.14
N ALA A 89 2.93 5.85 1.60
CA ALA A 89 3.91 5.26 2.50
C ALA A 89 3.96 3.73 2.35
N GLU A 90 5.06 3.13 2.79
CA GLU A 90 5.25 1.68 2.87
C GLU A 90 5.64 1.28 4.30
N GLY A 91 5.20 0.10 4.72
CA GLY A 91 5.50 -0.43 6.05
C GLY A 91 4.66 0.20 7.16
N CYS A 92 4.86 -0.29 8.38
CA CYS A 92 4.06 0.13 9.54
C CYS A 92 4.83 -0.10 10.85
N ASP A 93 4.80 0.88 11.74
CA ASP A 93 5.42 0.80 13.07
C ASP A 93 4.41 0.46 14.18
N ARG A 94 3.16 0.13 13.83
CA ARG A 94 2.13 -0.24 14.81
C ARG A 94 2.43 -1.63 15.39
N PRO A 95 2.38 -1.82 16.71
CA PRO A 95 2.75 -3.08 17.36
C PRO A 95 1.59 -4.10 17.40
N CYS A 96 0.68 -4.07 16.40
CA CYS A 96 -0.54 -4.89 16.41
C CYS A 96 -0.19 -6.38 16.47
N ALA A 97 -0.70 -7.09 17.47
CA ALA A 97 -0.27 -8.46 17.78
C ALA A 97 -0.54 -9.48 16.67
N PHE A 98 -1.57 -9.23 15.84
CA PHE A 98 -2.00 -10.11 14.75
C PHE A 98 -1.38 -9.76 13.40
N CYS A 99 -0.66 -8.63 13.29
CA CYS A 99 -0.25 -8.07 12.01
C CYS A 99 1.16 -8.53 11.62
N ALA A 100 1.31 -9.08 10.40
CA ALA A 100 2.60 -9.50 9.86
C ALA A 100 3.30 -8.42 9.01
N ILE A 101 2.69 -7.25 8.80
CA ILE A 101 3.25 -6.18 7.97
C ILE A 101 4.67 -5.76 8.40
N PRO A 102 4.99 -5.57 9.70
CA PRO A 102 6.35 -5.20 10.09
C PRO A 102 7.41 -6.22 9.67
N LEU A 103 7.06 -7.51 9.61
CA LEU A 103 7.95 -8.59 9.16
C LEU A 103 8.13 -8.57 7.63
N MET A 104 7.08 -8.23 6.89
CA MET A 104 7.04 -8.38 5.43
C MET A 104 7.38 -7.09 4.67
N ARG A 105 6.97 -5.93 5.19
CA ARG A 105 7.15 -4.61 4.57
C ARG A 105 8.08 -3.71 5.36
N GLY A 106 8.28 -3.98 6.65
CA GLY A 106 9.22 -3.25 7.51
C GLY A 106 8.61 -2.08 8.25
N LYS A 107 9.52 -1.23 8.73
CA LYS A 107 9.18 0.04 9.38
C LYS A 107 8.47 0.99 8.44
N HIS A 108 7.77 1.94 9.03
CA HIS A 108 7.09 2.99 8.27
C HIS A 108 8.11 3.85 7.51
N VAL A 109 7.87 4.03 6.21
CA VAL A 109 8.64 4.90 5.33
C VAL A 109 7.66 5.66 4.44
N SER A 110 7.55 6.98 4.66
CA SER A 110 6.72 7.87 3.85
C SER A 110 7.41 8.20 2.52
N THR A 111 6.61 8.52 1.51
CA THR A 111 7.07 9.14 0.27
C THR A 111 7.02 10.67 0.44
N PRO A 112 8.05 11.42 0.02
CA PRO A 112 8.02 12.88 0.09
C PRO A 112 6.80 13.48 -0.63
N MET A 113 6.24 14.52 -0.04
CA MET A 113 5.01 15.18 -0.48
C MET A 113 5.14 15.74 -1.89
N GLU A 114 6.29 16.33 -2.20
CA GLU A 114 6.67 16.84 -3.52
C GLU A 114 6.62 15.76 -4.61
N ASP A 115 7.10 14.56 -4.31
CA ASP A 115 7.07 13.42 -5.23
C ASP A 115 5.63 12.95 -5.44
N LEU A 116 4.83 12.91 -4.36
CA LEU A 116 3.42 12.51 -4.41
C LEU A 116 2.57 13.49 -5.23
N VAL A 117 2.80 14.79 -5.10
CA VAL A 117 2.12 15.82 -5.92
C VAL A 117 2.53 15.69 -7.38
N THR A 118 3.82 15.48 -7.66
CA THR A 118 4.32 15.26 -9.02
C THR A 118 3.70 14.00 -9.65
N HIS A 119 3.61 12.90 -8.88
CA HIS A 119 2.94 11.68 -9.33
C HIS A 119 1.45 11.90 -9.57
N ALA A 120 0.76 12.63 -8.69
CA ALA A 120 -0.66 12.96 -8.86
C ALA A 120 -0.91 13.77 -10.13
N GLN A 121 -0.08 14.76 -10.42
CA GLN A 121 -0.13 15.54 -11.67
C GLN A 121 0.05 14.66 -12.90
N SER A 122 1.03 13.74 -12.87
CA SER A 122 1.25 12.78 -13.95
C SER A 122 0.05 11.83 -14.14
N LEU A 123 -0.56 11.37 -13.05
CA LEU A 123 -1.76 10.52 -13.12
C LEU A 123 -2.96 11.29 -13.70
N ALA A 124 -3.16 12.54 -13.29
CA ALA A 124 -4.20 13.42 -13.82
C ALA A 124 -4.01 13.67 -15.33
N ALA A 125 -2.78 13.95 -15.76
CA ALA A 125 -2.43 14.12 -17.18
C ALA A 125 -2.71 12.86 -18.02
N ASN A 126 -2.62 11.67 -17.39
CA ASN A 126 -2.95 10.39 -18.01
C ASN A 126 -4.44 10.00 -17.89
N GLY A 127 -5.30 10.92 -17.43
CA GLY A 127 -6.76 10.76 -17.41
C GLY A 127 -7.35 10.22 -16.11
N SER A 128 -6.54 9.97 -15.08
CA SER A 128 -7.07 9.61 -13.75
C SER A 128 -7.78 10.80 -13.11
N ARG A 129 -9.03 10.58 -12.70
CA ARG A 129 -9.87 11.57 -12.03
C ARG A 129 -9.95 11.31 -10.53
N GLU A 130 -9.83 10.05 -10.10
CA GLU A 130 -9.84 9.67 -8.69
C GLU A 130 -8.46 9.20 -8.22
N LEU A 131 -7.98 9.77 -7.11
CA LEU A 131 -6.84 9.29 -6.35
C LEU A 131 -7.31 8.52 -5.13
N ILE A 132 -6.88 7.27 -5.03
CA ILE A 132 -7.14 6.42 -3.87
C ILE A 132 -5.85 6.33 -3.06
N LEU A 133 -5.77 7.08 -1.95
CA LEU A 133 -4.57 7.12 -1.12
C LEU A 133 -4.47 5.85 -0.29
N ILE A 134 -3.34 5.16 -0.43
CA ILE A 134 -3.07 3.91 0.28
C ILE A 134 -1.75 3.95 1.03
N ALA A 135 -1.75 3.31 2.19
CA ALA A 135 -0.59 2.96 3.01
C ALA A 135 -1.00 1.80 3.91
N GLN A 136 -0.07 1.15 4.61
CA GLN A 136 -0.46 0.22 5.68
C GLN A 136 -0.99 0.94 6.93
N ASP A 137 -0.56 2.18 7.16
CA ASP A 137 -1.17 3.13 8.09
C ASP A 137 -1.09 4.54 7.49
N LEU A 138 -2.23 5.05 7.02
CA LEU A 138 -2.32 6.38 6.40
C LEU A 138 -2.05 7.50 7.41
N THR A 139 -2.42 7.29 8.68
CA THR A 139 -2.39 8.31 9.75
C THR A 139 -1.00 8.62 10.27
N TYR A 140 -0.03 7.80 9.90
CA TYR A 140 1.38 7.97 10.26
C TYR A 140 2.15 8.84 9.28
N TYR A 141 1.55 9.19 8.13
CA TYR A 141 2.21 9.92 7.08
C TYR A 141 2.89 11.19 7.61
N GLY A 142 4.19 11.29 7.35
CA GLY A 142 5.04 12.42 7.70
C GLY A 142 5.80 12.31 9.02
N LEU A 143 5.46 11.38 9.93
CA LEU A 143 6.16 11.27 11.21
C LEU A 143 7.64 10.92 11.05
N ASP A 144 7.97 10.07 10.07
CA ASP A 144 9.34 9.65 9.76
C ASP A 144 10.13 10.74 9.02
N LEU A 145 9.50 11.42 8.04
CA LEU A 145 10.14 12.45 7.21
C LEU A 145 10.15 13.84 7.86
N TYR A 146 8.99 14.32 8.29
CA TYR A 146 8.73 15.70 8.73
C TYR A 146 8.67 15.84 10.26
N LYS A 147 8.79 14.74 11.00
CA LYS A 147 8.74 14.68 12.49
C LYS A 147 7.40 15.08 13.10
N GLU A 148 6.37 15.23 12.27
CA GLU A 148 4.99 15.48 12.66
C GLU A 148 4.04 14.86 11.63
N ARG A 149 2.76 14.69 12.00
CA ARG A 149 1.77 14.18 11.05
C ARG A 149 1.50 15.23 9.98
N LYS A 150 1.58 14.82 8.71
CA LYS A 150 1.38 15.70 7.55
C LYS A 150 0.28 15.22 6.61
N LEU A 151 -0.60 14.33 7.08
CA LEU A 151 -1.68 13.80 6.26
C LEU A 151 -2.63 14.92 5.78
N ALA A 152 -3.04 15.83 6.67
CA ALA A 152 -3.91 16.94 6.31
C ALA A 152 -3.27 17.83 5.24
N GLU A 153 -2.01 18.21 5.42
CA GLU A 153 -1.26 19.02 4.45
C GLU A 153 -1.10 18.29 3.10
N LEU A 154 -0.80 16.99 3.12
CA LEU A 154 -0.72 16.18 1.88
C LEU A 154 -2.05 16.19 1.14
N VAL A 155 -3.15 15.89 1.83
CA VAL A 155 -4.49 15.82 1.22
C VAL A 155 -4.88 17.19 0.66
N ASP A 156 -4.56 18.28 1.37
CA ASP A 156 -4.82 19.64 0.91
C ASP A 156 -4.08 19.93 -0.40
N ARG A 157 -2.79 19.62 -0.48
CA ARG A 157 -2.00 19.83 -1.70
C ARG A 157 -2.46 18.94 -2.85
N LEU A 158 -2.80 17.69 -2.58
CA LEU A 158 -3.32 16.77 -3.61
C LEU A 158 -4.68 17.24 -4.14
N SER A 159 -5.52 17.84 -3.27
CA SER A 159 -6.82 18.39 -3.67
C SER A 159 -6.71 19.58 -4.61
N ASP A 160 -5.56 20.25 -4.63
CA ASP A 160 -5.26 21.38 -5.54
C ASP A 160 -4.64 20.93 -6.87
N VAL A 161 -4.46 19.62 -7.10
CA VAL A 161 -3.98 19.10 -8.38
C VAL A 161 -5.11 19.17 -9.42
N GLU A 162 -4.88 19.96 -10.48
CA GLU A 162 -5.82 20.08 -11.59
C GLU A 162 -6.08 18.71 -12.26
N GLY A 163 -7.35 18.44 -12.55
CA GLY A 163 -7.79 17.18 -13.17
C GLY A 163 -8.19 16.08 -12.20
N ILE A 164 -7.97 16.26 -10.89
CA ILE A 164 -8.42 15.33 -9.84
C ILE A 164 -9.77 15.76 -9.28
N ASP A 165 -10.79 14.94 -9.53
CA ASP A 165 -12.17 15.17 -9.11
C ASP A 165 -12.47 14.51 -7.76
N TRP A 166 -11.74 13.45 -7.39
CA TRP A 166 -11.94 12.71 -6.13
C TRP A 166 -10.64 12.27 -5.47
N ILE A 167 -10.57 12.43 -4.16
CA ILE A 167 -9.52 11.86 -3.30
C ILE A 167 -10.19 11.00 -2.23
N ARG A 168 -9.78 9.74 -2.14
CA ARG A 168 -10.32 8.76 -1.18
C ARG A 168 -9.22 8.29 -0.24
N LEU A 169 -9.51 8.31 1.06
CA LEU A 169 -8.57 7.92 2.11
C LEU A 169 -8.85 6.47 2.54
N HIS A 170 -7.87 5.58 2.36
CA HIS A 170 -7.94 4.19 2.84
C HIS A 170 -6.98 3.92 3.99
N TYR A 171 -7.36 2.94 4.83
CA TYR A 171 -6.51 2.42 5.90
C TYR A 171 -6.11 3.46 6.96
N ALA A 172 -7.09 4.20 7.45
CA ALA A 172 -6.94 5.07 8.60
C ALA A 172 -6.85 4.25 9.90
N PHE A 173 -5.92 4.60 10.78
CA PHE A 173 -5.78 3.97 12.09
C PHE A 173 -6.46 4.82 13.17
N PRO A 174 -7.33 4.25 14.03
CA PRO A 174 -8.08 5.04 15.01
C PRO A 174 -7.19 5.69 16.08
N THR A 175 -6.15 4.98 16.54
CA THR A 175 -5.27 5.49 17.60
C THR A 175 -4.37 6.61 17.09
N GLY A 176 -4.64 7.83 17.57
CA GLY A 176 -3.89 9.02 17.19
C GLY A 176 -4.23 9.48 15.77
N PHE A 177 -5.49 9.30 15.37
CA PHE A 177 -6.00 9.81 14.11
C PHE A 177 -5.79 11.35 14.03
N PRO A 178 -5.24 11.87 12.92
CA PRO A 178 -5.02 13.30 12.72
C PRO A 178 -6.36 14.00 12.45
N MET A 179 -6.93 14.63 13.49
CA MET A 179 -8.26 15.28 13.39
C MET A 179 -8.29 16.45 12.39
N ASP A 180 -7.16 17.11 12.18
CA ASP A 180 -6.97 18.20 11.21
C ASP A 180 -7.22 17.77 9.76
N VAL A 181 -7.15 16.48 9.42
CA VAL A 181 -7.54 15.99 8.09
C VAL A 181 -9.04 16.18 7.84
N LEU A 182 -9.87 16.14 8.89
CA LEU A 182 -11.32 16.31 8.77
C LEU A 182 -11.68 17.74 8.33
N ASP A 183 -10.90 18.73 8.76
CA ASP A 183 -11.08 20.12 8.31
C ASP A 183 -10.83 20.26 6.80
N VAL A 184 -9.83 19.54 6.29
CA VAL A 184 -9.55 19.49 4.84
C VAL A 184 -10.68 18.78 4.11
N MET A 185 -11.15 17.64 4.61
CA MET A 185 -12.29 16.91 4.03
C MET A 185 -13.56 17.76 3.99
N ALA A 186 -13.83 18.54 5.04
CA ALA A 186 -14.99 19.42 5.09
C ALA A 186 -14.89 20.63 4.14
N ARG A 187 -13.67 21.17 3.97
CA ARG A 187 -13.41 22.36 3.15
C ARG A 187 -13.29 22.05 1.65
N LYS A 188 -12.71 20.91 1.28
CA LYS A 188 -12.38 20.55 -0.11
C LYS A 188 -13.44 19.61 -0.68
N SER A 189 -14.23 20.08 -1.63
CA SER A 189 -15.35 19.32 -2.22
C SER A 189 -14.93 18.08 -3.01
N ASN A 190 -13.67 18.00 -3.47
CA ASN A 190 -13.10 16.85 -4.16
C ASN A 190 -12.45 15.82 -3.22
N VAL A 191 -12.51 16.02 -1.90
CA VAL A 191 -12.11 14.98 -0.94
C VAL A 191 -13.36 14.23 -0.49
N CYS A 192 -13.38 12.91 -0.68
CA CYS A 192 -14.55 12.10 -0.38
C CYS A 192 -14.87 12.13 1.11
N ASN A 193 -16.17 12.21 1.45
CA ASN A 193 -16.69 11.92 2.79
C ASN A 193 -16.68 10.40 3.07
N TYR A 194 -15.51 9.79 2.92
CA TYR A 194 -15.27 8.36 3.08
C TYR A 194 -13.97 8.17 3.86
N LEU A 195 -14.07 7.41 4.95
CA LEU A 195 -12.92 7.07 5.78
C LEU A 195 -12.98 5.58 6.13
N ASP A 196 -12.09 4.80 5.53
CA ASP A 196 -11.89 3.40 5.88
C ASP A 196 -11.04 3.29 7.14
N MET A 197 -11.67 3.01 8.28
CA MET A 197 -11.02 2.94 9.58
C MET A 197 -11.32 1.59 10.28
N PRO A 198 -10.48 0.58 10.08
CA PRO A 198 -10.72 -0.73 10.68
C PRO A 198 -10.37 -0.71 12.18
N LEU A 199 -11.41 -0.69 13.03
CA LEU A 199 -11.30 -0.69 14.50
C LEU A 199 -10.76 -2.01 15.06
N GLN A 200 -11.05 -3.11 14.36
CA GLN A 200 -10.76 -4.53 14.69
C GLN A 200 -11.67 -5.13 15.78
N HIS A 201 -11.93 -4.43 16.87
CA HIS A 201 -12.85 -4.86 17.94
C HIS A 201 -13.34 -3.66 18.76
N ALA A 202 -14.36 -3.86 19.60
CA ALA A 202 -14.89 -2.85 20.52
C ALA A 202 -14.81 -3.24 22.02
N SER A 203 -14.02 -4.27 22.37
CA SER A 203 -13.87 -4.73 23.76
C SER A 203 -12.49 -4.31 24.25
N ASP A 204 -12.42 -3.61 25.37
CA ASP A 204 -11.16 -3.14 25.95
C ASP A 204 -10.15 -4.26 26.21
N GLU A 205 -10.63 -5.42 26.64
CA GLU A 205 -9.80 -6.61 26.84
C GLU A 205 -9.17 -7.06 25.51
N MET A 206 -10.00 -7.18 24.46
CA MET A 206 -9.54 -7.61 23.15
C MET A 206 -8.64 -6.57 22.49
N LEU A 207 -8.97 -5.28 22.60
CA LEU A 207 -8.14 -4.17 22.10
C LEU A 207 -6.75 -4.16 22.75
N ARG A 208 -6.68 -4.49 24.04
CA ARG A 208 -5.41 -4.65 24.77
C ARG A 208 -4.63 -5.87 24.27
N ALA A 209 -5.28 -7.02 24.11
CA ALA A 209 -4.67 -8.23 23.57
C ALA A 209 -4.13 -8.03 22.15
N MET A 210 -4.90 -7.35 21.30
CA MET A 210 -4.53 -6.97 19.94
C MET A 210 -3.46 -5.87 19.86
N ARG A 211 -3.14 -5.21 21.00
CA ARG A 211 -2.22 -4.06 21.10
C ARG A 211 -2.63 -2.87 20.25
N ARG A 212 -3.92 -2.53 20.26
CA ARG A 212 -4.49 -1.42 19.47
C ARG A 212 -4.17 -0.04 20.04
N GLY A 213 -3.92 0.07 21.34
CA GLY A 213 -3.60 1.34 22.00
C GLY A 213 -4.80 2.30 22.13
N ILE A 214 -6.02 1.76 22.13
CA ILE A 214 -7.28 2.49 22.27
C ILE A 214 -8.28 1.67 23.11
N THR A 215 -9.27 2.34 23.69
CA THR A 215 -10.40 1.76 24.43
C THR A 215 -11.71 2.03 23.70
N GLN A 216 -12.78 1.32 24.04
CA GLN A 216 -14.12 1.55 23.52
C GLN A 216 -14.59 2.99 23.77
N GLU A 217 -14.45 3.46 25.02
CA GLU A 217 -14.85 4.84 25.38
C GLU A 217 -14.14 5.90 24.51
N LYS A 218 -12.88 5.66 24.13
CA LYS A 218 -12.13 6.58 23.28
C LYS A 218 -12.53 6.47 21.80
N MET A 219 -13.07 5.34 21.35
CA MET A 219 -13.61 5.19 19.99
C MET A 219 -15.00 5.82 19.83
N ASP A 220 -15.80 5.83 20.91
CA ASP A 220 -17.15 6.41 20.90
C ASP A 220 -17.13 7.95 20.93
N ARG A 221 -15.97 8.57 21.15
CA ARG A 221 -15.76 10.02 21.19
C ARG A 221 -15.12 10.53 19.90
#